data_AF-A0A182YQJ1-F1
#
_entry.id   AF-A0A182YQJ1-F1
#
_cell.length_a   1.000
_cell.length_b   1.000
_cell.length_c   1.000
_cell.angle_alpha   90.00
_cell.angle_beta   90.00
_cell.angle_gamma   90.00
#
_symmetry.space_group_name_H-M   'P 1'
#
loop_
_entity.id
_entity.type
_entity.pdbx_description
1 polymer ?
#
loop_
_entity_poly.entity_id
_entity_poly.type
_entity_poly.pdbx_seq_one_letter_code
_entity_poly.pdbx_strand_id
1 'polypeptide(L)'
;MSSCACPMTSPVGATLAALCGGTQYMLFMGLLEVFIRSQCDLEDPCGRTKAKSSRNVDYEYDFIVVGGGSGGSVIASRLSEIKNWKGGEQLGYQVQDLNGANTTGFMIAQMTNKNGIRFSAARAFLRPAVNRANLHILLNTTVTKVLVHPTSKTAHGVEIVDEDGHMRKILVKKEVIVSGGAVNSPQILLLSGIGPKEHLEKVGVRPIHDLPGVGKNLHNHVAYFINFFLNDTNTAPLNWATAMEYLLFRDGLMSGTGVSAVTAKISSKYAERPDDPDLQFYFGGFLADCAKTGQVGELLSNDSRSVQIFPAVLHPKSRGYIELKSNDPLEHPKIVVNYLKEDHDVKVLVEGIKFAVRLSETDALQAYGMDLDRTPVKACQDKDFGSQNRARDRIRAKFAIY
;
A
#
# COMPACT_ATOMS: atom_id res chain seq x y z
N MET A 1 43.50 16.86 -14.69
CA MET A 1 43.25 15.87 -13.62
C MET A 1 43.11 16.65 -12.32
N SER A 2 41.89 16.71 -11.80
CA SER A 2 41.57 17.37 -10.53
C SER A 2 42.24 16.59 -9.41
N SER A 3 43.13 17.20 -8.62
CA SER A 3 43.68 16.55 -7.43
C SER A 3 42.62 16.51 -6.34
N CYS A 4 42.30 15.33 -5.78
CA CYS A 4 41.40 15.25 -4.63
C CYS A 4 41.99 16.06 -3.45
N ALA A 5 41.16 16.85 -2.76
CA ALA A 5 41.60 17.83 -1.76
C ALA A 5 42.11 17.24 -0.43
N CYS A 6 42.27 15.92 -0.33
CA CYS A 6 42.79 15.22 0.86
C CYS A 6 44.02 14.36 0.48
N PRO A 7 45.01 14.22 1.37
CA PRO A 7 46.22 13.44 1.06
C PRO A 7 45.85 11.98 0.82
N MET A 8 46.07 11.49 -0.40
CA MET A 8 45.89 10.08 -0.72
C MET A 8 46.94 9.25 0.02
N THR A 9 46.50 8.47 1.01
CA THR A 9 47.35 7.46 1.65
C THR A 9 47.44 6.20 0.79
N SER A 10 48.44 5.34 1.05
CA SER A 10 48.62 4.06 0.34
C SER A 10 47.31 3.26 0.23
N PRO A 11 47.08 2.57 -0.90
CA PRO A 11 45.84 1.87 -1.16
C PRO A 11 45.54 0.82 -0.09
N VAL A 12 44.31 0.84 0.43
CA VAL A 12 43.82 -0.13 1.40
C VAL A 12 42.98 -1.17 0.65
N GLY A 13 43.58 -2.32 0.35
CA GLY A 13 42.91 -3.45 -0.30
C GLY A 13 43.69 -4.07 -1.45
N ALA A 14 43.26 -5.27 -1.87
CA ALA A 14 43.82 -5.97 -3.03
C ALA A 14 43.48 -5.24 -4.33
N THR A 15 44.41 -5.20 -5.28
CA THR A 15 44.21 -4.54 -6.57
C THR A 15 43.18 -5.28 -7.42
N LEU A 16 42.48 -4.58 -8.33
CA LEU A 16 41.54 -5.22 -9.26
C LEU A 16 42.24 -6.31 -10.09
N ALA A 17 43.51 -6.05 -10.45
CA ALA A 17 44.37 -7.00 -11.12
C ALA A 17 44.65 -8.28 -10.29
N ALA A 18 44.72 -8.17 -8.96
CA ALA A 18 44.96 -9.30 -8.06
C ALA A 18 43.70 -10.12 -7.74
N LEU A 19 42.51 -9.52 -7.80
CA LEU A 19 41.24 -10.18 -7.47
C LEU A 19 40.60 -10.93 -8.64
N CYS A 20 40.84 -10.49 -9.89
CA CYS A 20 40.20 -11.02 -11.10
C CYS A 20 41.19 -11.56 -12.16
N GLY A 21 42.40 -11.96 -11.76
CA GLY A 21 43.55 -12.08 -12.66
C GLY A 21 43.55 -13.26 -13.65
N GLY A 22 43.67 -12.93 -14.94
CA GLY A 22 44.37 -13.69 -15.98
C GLY A 22 45.32 -12.73 -16.73
N THR A 23 46.48 -13.21 -17.21
CA THR A 23 47.57 -12.36 -17.77
C THR A 23 47.13 -11.44 -18.91
N GLN A 24 46.09 -11.81 -19.65
CA GLN A 24 45.55 -11.03 -20.77
C GLN A 24 44.75 -9.79 -20.35
N TYR A 25 44.31 -9.69 -19.09
CA TYR A 25 43.47 -8.59 -18.60
C TYR A 25 44.19 -7.67 -17.62
N MET A 26 45.43 -7.97 -17.24
CA MET A 26 46.22 -7.19 -16.28
C MET A 26 46.38 -5.73 -16.68
N LEU A 27 46.66 -5.48 -17.96
CA LEU A 27 46.92 -4.11 -18.46
C LEU A 27 45.63 -3.29 -18.52
N PHE A 28 44.52 -3.92 -18.95
CA PHE A 28 43.20 -3.30 -18.93
C PHE A 28 42.71 -3.04 -17.51
N MET A 29 42.82 -4.03 -16.61
CA MET A 29 42.41 -3.88 -15.21
C MET A 29 43.28 -2.87 -14.47
N GLY A 30 44.58 -2.79 -14.77
CA GLY A 30 45.47 -1.76 -14.25
C GLY A 30 45.10 -0.36 -14.74
N LEU A 31 44.78 -0.20 -16.03
CA LEU A 31 44.32 1.09 -16.58
C LEU A 31 42.95 1.49 -16.03
N LEU A 32 42.02 0.53 -15.88
CA LEU A 32 40.71 0.75 -15.29
C LEU A 32 40.82 1.15 -13.81
N GLU A 33 41.74 0.52 -13.07
CA GLU A 33 42.02 0.86 -11.68
C GLU A 33 42.64 2.26 -11.55
N VAL A 34 43.57 2.64 -12.43
CA VAL A 34 44.11 4.01 -12.49
C VAL A 34 43.01 5.02 -12.85
N PHE A 35 42.12 4.67 -13.78
CA PHE A 35 40.99 5.51 -14.15
C PHE A 35 40.05 5.71 -12.97
N ILE A 36 39.56 4.65 -12.33
CA ILE A 36 38.65 4.71 -11.18
C ILE A 36 39.28 5.50 -10.02
N ARG A 37 40.58 5.27 -9.72
CA ARG A 37 41.30 5.99 -8.66
C ARG A 37 41.59 7.47 -8.98
N SER A 38 41.54 7.85 -10.26
CA SER A 38 41.68 9.24 -10.68
C SER A 38 40.35 10.03 -10.61
N GLN A 39 39.23 9.33 -10.39
CA GLN A 39 37.89 9.91 -10.30
C GLN A 39 37.50 10.05 -8.82
N CYS A 40 37.64 11.26 -8.26
CA CYS A 40 37.40 11.51 -6.84
C CYS A 40 35.93 11.29 -6.41
N ASP A 41 34.99 11.33 -7.35
CA ASP A 41 33.57 11.02 -7.17
C ASP A 41 33.29 9.52 -7.12
N LEU A 42 34.12 8.69 -7.78
CA LEU A 42 34.02 7.23 -7.75
C LEU A 42 34.79 6.60 -6.60
N GLU A 43 35.99 7.11 -6.28
CA GLU A 43 36.81 6.55 -5.20
C GLU A 43 36.38 7.05 -3.81
N ASP A 44 35.75 8.23 -3.75
CA ASP A 44 35.40 8.98 -2.53
C ASP A 44 36.44 8.84 -1.40
N PRO A 45 37.72 9.17 -1.65
CA PRO A 45 38.78 8.94 -0.67
C PRO A 45 38.58 9.76 0.60
N CYS A 46 37.87 10.89 0.51
CA CYS A 46 37.63 11.79 1.62
C CYS A 46 36.37 11.42 2.45
N GLY A 47 35.42 10.65 1.89
CA GLY A 47 34.23 10.14 2.58
C GLY A 47 34.40 8.75 3.23
N ARG A 48 35.58 8.13 3.10
CA ARG A 48 35.88 6.85 3.79
C ARG A 48 35.81 7.01 5.31
N THR A 49 35.23 6.00 5.95
CA THR A 49 35.07 5.96 7.41
C THR A 49 36.43 5.93 8.11
N LYS A 50 36.64 6.84 9.06
CA LYS A 50 37.86 6.89 9.88
C LYS A 50 37.63 6.12 11.18
N ALA A 51 38.58 5.25 11.54
CA ALA A 51 38.54 4.56 12.81
C ALA A 51 38.60 5.58 13.97
N LYS A 52 37.68 5.46 14.94
CA LYS A 52 37.76 6.21 16.19
C LYS A 52 38.71 5.49 17.16
N SER A 53 39.49 6.26 17.92
CA SER A 53 40.37 5.72 18.96
C SER A 53 39.56 5.03 20.04
N SER A 54 40.05 3.89 20.55
CA SER A 54 39.44 3.13 21.65
C SER A 54 39.34 3.91 22.97
N ARG A 55 39.97 5.08 23.06
CA ARG A 55 39.86 5.99 24.21
C ARG A 55 38.62 6.91 24.17
N ASN A 56 37.92 6.98 23.03
CA ASN A 56 36.74 7.84 22.79
C ASN A 56 35.50 7.00 22.44
N VAL A 57 35.25 5.96 23.23
CA VAL A 57 34.13 5.03 23.07
C VAL A 57 33.36 5.02 24.39
N ASP A 58 32.03 5.08 24.31
CA ASP A 58 31.14 5.03 25.47
C ASP A 58 31.11 3.61 26.05
N TYR A 59 30.79 3.50 27.34
CA TYR A 59 30.78 2.19 28.02
C TYR A 59 29.55 1.33 27.64
N GLU A 60 28.48 1.95 27.14
CA GLU A 60 27.24 1.26 26.75
C GLU A 60 26.67 1.83 25.45
N TYR A 61 26.03 0.96 24.64
CA TYR A 61 25.39 1.29 23.37
C TYR A 61 24.05 0.56 23.23
N ASP A 62 23.05 1.22 22.65
CA ASP A 62 21.72 0.63 22.40
C ASP A 62 21.78 -0.57 21.43
N PHE A 63 22.69 -0.50 20.44
CA PHE A 63 22.92 -1.56 19.47
C PHE A 63 24.40 -1.64 19.09
N ILE A 64 24.95 -2.87 19.04
CA ILE A 64 26.30 -3.13 18.54
C ILE A 64 26.18 -3.96 17.26
N VAL A 65 26.55 -3.37 16.12
CA VAL A 65 26.55 -4.04 14.82
C VAL A 65 27.92 -4.65 14.54
N VAL A 66 27.99 -5.97 14.38
CA VAL A 66 29.23 -6.70 14.12
C VAL A 66 29.25 -7.23 12.68
N GLY A 67 30.17 -6.70 11.86
CA GLY A 67 30.41 -7.12 10.47
C GLY A 67 30.25 -5.98 9.46
N GLY A 68 31.26 -5.74 8.61
CA GLY A 68 31.33 -4.61 7.66
C GLY A 68 30.84 -4.90 6.23
N GLY A 69 30.12 -5.99 6.00
CA GLY A 69 29.53 -6.32 4.70
C GLY A 69 28.27 -5.48 4.39
N SER A 70 27.68 -5.67 3.20
CA SER A 70 26.53 -4.88 2.73
C SER A 70 25.38 -4.81 3.73
N GLY A 71 25.00 -5.94 4.36
CA GLY A 71 23.96 -5.97 5.37
C GLY A 71 24.30 -5.20 6.66
N GLY A 72 25.55 -5.31 7.13
CA GLY A 72 26.00 -4.62 8.35
C GLY A 72 26.12 -3.11 8.16
N SER A 73 26.65 -2.67 7.02
CA SER A 73 26.76 -1.25 6.68
C SER A 73 25.40 -0.59 6.45
N VAL A 74 24.45 -1.31 5.84
CA VAL A 74 23.08 -0.82 5.65
C VAL A 74 22.34 -0.72 6.98
N ILE A 75 22.42 -1.73 7.85
CA ILE A 75 21.80 -1.68 9.17
C ILE A 75 22.44 -0.58 10.02
N ALA A 76 23.77 -0.43 10.01
CA ALA A 76 24.46 0.64 10.73
C ALA A 76 24.05 2.03 10.20
N SER A 77 23.97 2.23 8.88
CA SER A 77 23.47 3.48 8.29
C SER A 77 22.04 3.77 8.74
N ARG A 78 21.12 2.81 8.56
CA ARG A 78 19.70 2.96 8.89
C ARG A 78 19.45 3.21 10.38
N LEU A 79 20.15 2.50 11.27
CA LEU A 79 20.05 2.74 12.72
C LEU A 79 20.68 4.08 13.12
N SER A 80 21.72 4.54 12.41
CA SER A 80 22.36 5.84 12.66
C SER A 80 21.60 7.05 12.07
N GLU A 81 20.74 6.81 11.08
CA GLU A 81 19.88 7.81 10.43
C GLU A 81 18.68 8.22 11.31
N ILE A 82 18.35 7.43 12.34
CA ILE A 82 17.26 7.75 13.26
C ILE A 82 17.76 8.78 14.27
N LYS A 83 17.53 10.07 13.97
CA LYS A 83 17.64 11.13 14.96
C LYS A 83 16.34 11.84 15.30
N ASN A 84 15.34 11.94 14.40
CA ASN A 84 14.08 12.64 14.69
C ASN A 84 12.93 12.26 13.72
N TRP A 85 12.27 11.12 13.88
CA TRP A 85 10.92 10.93 13.31
C TRP A 85 9.88 11.47 14.29
N LYS A 86 9.90 12.79 14.46
CA LYS A 86 9.25 13.45 15.59
C LYS A 86 7.81 13.89 15.35
N GLY A 87 7.25 13.84 14.15
CA GLY A 87 5.89 14.35 13.94
C GLY A 87 4.83 13.65 14.79
N GLY A 88 4.86 12.30 14.82
CA GLY A 88 4.00 11.51 15.70
C GLY A 88 4.37 11.67 17.18
N GLU A 89 5.67 11.65 17.51
CA GLU A 89 6.18 11.78 18.88
C GLU A 89 5.91 13.17 19.50
N GLN A 90 5.96 14.24 18.71
CA GLN A 90 5.60 15.62 19.08
C GLN A 90 4.13 15.74 19.43
N LEU A 91 3.29 14.85 18.87
CA LEU A 91 1.89 14.70 19.24
C LEU A 91 1.67 13.63 20.33
N GLY A 92 2.74 13.05 20.88
CA GLY A 92 2.71 12.07 21.97
C GLY A 92 2.56 10.60 21.54
N TYR A 93 2.67 10.28 20.25
CA TYR A 93 2.53 8.92 19.73
C TYR A 93 3.87 8.20 19.58
N GLN A 94 3.90 6.92 19.94
CA GLN A 94 5.05 6.04 19.79
C GLN A 94 5.04 5.34 18.43
N VAL A 95 6.22 4.85 18.01
CA VAL A 95 6.32 3.91 16.88
C VAL A 95 5.92 2.52 17.37
N GLN A 96 5.03 1.85 16.63
CA GLN A 96 4.46 0.53 16.99
C GLN A 96 4.66 -0.51 15.88
N ASP A 97 4.33 -1.77 16.20
CA ASP A 97 4.10 -2.83 15.22
C ASP A 97 2.61 -2.91 14.89
N LEU A 98 2.26 -2.83 13.60
CA LEU A 98 0.87 -2.94 13.12
C LEU A 98 0.20 -4.27 13.50
N ASN A 99 0.99 -5.32 13.66
CA ASN A 99 0.54 -6.66 14.04
C ASN A 99 0.83 -6.99 15.52
N GLY A 100 1.31 -6.01 16.29
CA GLY A 100 1.58 -6.14 17.72
C GLY A 100 0.32 -6.14 18.58
N ALA A 101 0.49 -6.43 19.88
CA ALA A 101 -0.61 -6.42 20.83
C ALA A 101 -1.22 -5.02 21.04
N ASN A 102 -0.40 -3.97 20.95
CA ASN A 102 -0.84 -2.59 20.91
C ASN A 102 -0.54 -2.02 19.53
N THR A 103 -1.57 -1.48 18.87
CA THR A 103 -1.46 -0.96 17.51
C THR A 103 -1.66 0.56 17.45
N THR A 104 -1.83 1.25 18.58
CA THR A 104 -2.04 2.70 18.63
C THR A 104 -0.72 3.47 18.50
N GLY A 105 -0.53 4.19 17.40
CA GLY A 105 0.69 4.92 17.11
C GLY A 105 0.98 5.03 15.62
N PHE A 106 2.23 5.34 15.28
CA PHE A 106 2.74 5.35 13.90
C PHE A 106 3.56 4.08 13.63
N MET A 107 3.59 3.59 12.40
CA MET A 107 4.31 2.37 12.04
C MET A 107 4.59 2.28 10.55
N ILE A 108 5.53 1.41 10.21
CA ILE A 108 5.70 0.91 8.83
C ILE A 108 4.93 -0.40 8.71
N ALA A 109 3.91 -0.41 7.85
CA ALA A 109 3.09 -1.57 7.59
C ALA A 109 3.92 -2.67 6.91
N GLN A 110 3.84 -3.88 7.46
CA GLN A 110 4.39 -5.08 6.83
C GLN A 110 3.58 -5.40 5.56
N MET A 111 4.28 -5.65 4.46
CA MET A 111 3.65 -5.84 3.15
C MET A 111 3.72 -7.30 2.69
N THR A 112 2.78 -7.69 1.82
CA THR A 112 2.81 -8.99 1.13
C THR A 112 3.84 -9.00 0.00
N ASN A 113 5.11 -8.94 0.39
CA ASN A 113 6.28 -8.84 -0.48
C ASN A 113 7.34 -9.88 -0.05
N LYS A 114 8.07 -10.45 -1.01
CA LYS A 114 9.23 -11.31 -0.76
C LYS A 114 10.34 -10.95 -1.76
N ASN A 115 11.46 -10.45 -1.24
CA ASN A 115 12.65 -10.04 -2.01
C ASN A 115 12.29 -9.04 -3.12
N GLY A 116 11.56 -7.98 -2.77
CA GLY A 116 11.14 -6.91 -3.69
C GLY A 116 10.00 -7.27 -4.63
N ILE A 117 9.45 -8.49 -4.54
CA ILE A 117 8.39 -8.96 -5.45
C ILE A 117 7.10 -9.20 -4.68
N ARG A 118 5.96 -8.74 -5.23
CA ARG A 118 4.63 -9.04 -4.70
C ARG A 118 4.43 -10.54 -4.48
N PHE A 119 3.99 -10.89 -3.27
CA PHE A 119 3.76 -12.26 -2.84
C PHE A 119 2.27 -12.52 -2.63
N SER A 120 1.56 -12.81 -3.74
CA SER A 120 0.11 -13.03 -3.74
C SER A 120 -0.29 -14.42 -3.22
N ALA A 121 -1.58 -14.59 -2.88
CA ALA A 121 -2.14 -15.89 -2.50
C ALA A 121 -1.90 -16.98 -3.57
N ALA A 122 -2.02 -16.63 -4.86
CA ALA A 122 -1.70 -17.55 -5.95
C ALA A 122 -0.23 -17.98 -5.92
N ARG A 123 0.71 -17.05 -5.67
CA ARG A 123 2.14 -17.37 -5.58
C ARG A 123 2.47 -18.19 -4.34
N ALA A 124 1.86 -17.86 -3.20
CA ALA A 124 2.12 -18.51 -1.92
C ALA A 124 1.54 -19.93 -1.83
N PHE A 125 0.30 -20.14 -2.32
CA PHE A 125 -0.45 -21.37 -2.10
C PHE A 125 -0.71 -22.17 -3.38
N LEU A 126 -1.02 -21.49 -4.50
CA LEU A 126 -1.48 -22.17 -5.72
C LEU A 126 -0.32 -22.66 -6.59
N ARG A 127 0.67 -21.80 -6.88
CA ARG A 127 1.82 -22.14 -7.73
C ARG A 127 2.61 -23.35 -7.22
N PRO A 128 2.90 -23.50 -5.91
CA PRO A 128 3.59 -24.70 -5.42
C PRO A 128 2.77 -25.99 -5.59
N ALA A 129 1.46 -25.89 -5.75
CA ALA A 129 0.54 -27.02 -5.84
C ALA A 129 0.06 -27.34 -7.27
N VAL A 130 0.41 -26.52 -8.27
CA VAL A 130 -0.17 -26.57 -9.63
C VAL A 130 0.03 -27.92 -10.34
N ASN A 131 1.11 -28.63 -10.04
CA ASN A 131 1.43 -29.92 -10.68
C ASN A 131 0.75 -31.13 -10.00
N ARG A 132 -0.06 -30.92 -8.96
CA ARG A 132 -0.79 -32.02 -8.31
C ARG A 132 -1.91 -32.51 -9.23
N ALA A 133 -1.89 -33.80 -9.58
CA ALA A 133 -2.85 -34.40 -10.52
C ALA A 133 -4.33 -34.24 -10.09
N ASN A 134 -4.58 -34.06 -8.79
CA ASN A 134 -5.91 -33.87 -8.20
C ASN A 134 -6.33 -32.40 -8.04
N LEU A 135 -5.56 -31.43 -8.57
CA LEU A 135 -5.90 -30.01 -8.56
C LEU A 135 -6.01 -29.49 -9.99
N HIS A 136 -7.22 -29.09 -10.39
CA HIS A 136 -7.47 -28.49 -11.70
C HIS A 136 -7.85 -27.02 -11.52
N ILE A 137 -7.26 -26.14 -12.33
CA ILE A 137 -7.48 -24.69 -12.27
C ILE A 137 -7.99 -24.26 -13.64
N LEU A 138 -9.24 -23.81 -13.69
CA LEU A 138 -9.85 -23.27 -14.89
C LEU A 138 -9.75 -21.75 -14.82
N LEU A 139 -9.00 -21.17 -15.75
CA LEU A 139 -8.94 -19.71 -15.93
C LEU A 139 -10.03 -19.29 -16.93
N ASN A 140 -10.28 -17.98 -17.02
CA ASN A 140 -11.21 -17.41 -18.00
C ASN A 140 -12.61 -18.05 -17.96
N THR A 141 -12.99 -18.58 -16.80
CA THR A 141 -14.21 -19.35 -16.58
C THR A 141 -15.00 -18.68 -15.46
N THR A 142 -16.23 -18.28 -15.75
CA THR A 142 -17.08 -17.55 -14.79
C THR A 142 -18.16 -18.46 -14.24
N VAL A 143 -18.21 -18.66 -12.92
CA VAL A 143 -19.33 -19.36 -12.27
C VAL A 143 -20.56 -18.47 -12.29
N THR A 144 -21.66 -18.95 -12.89
CA THR A 144 -22.92 -18.21 -13.00
C THR A 144 -23.82 -18.46 -11.80
N LYS A 145 -23.90 -19.71 -11.32
CA LYS A 145 -24.65 -20.11 -10.13
C LYS A 145 -24.20 -21.48 -9.59
N VAL A 146 -24.53 -21.74 -8.34
CA VAL A 146 -24.50 -23.06 -7.71
C VAL A 146 -25.77 -23.81 -8.08
N LEU A 147 -25.63 -25.08 -8.44
CA LEU A 147 -26.75 -25.97 -8.71
C LEU A 147 -27.20 -26.62 -7.40
N VAL A 148 -28.44 -26.33 -6.98
CA VAL A 148 -28.99 -26.77 -5.69
C VAL A 148 -30.29 -27.53 -5.91
N HIS A 149 -30.45 -28.66 -5.24
CA HIS A 149 -31.70 -29.41 -5.27
C HIS A 149 -32.81 -28.64 -4.51
N PRO A 150 -33.98 -28.36 -5.12
CA PRO A 150 -35.01 -27.52 -4.50
C PRO A 150 -35.55 -28.06 -3.16
N THR A 151 -35.65 -29.38 -3.03
CA THR A 151 -36.24 -30.02 -1.85
C THR A 151 -35.21 -30.31 -0.76
N SER A 152 -34.13 -31.01 -1.10
CA SER A 152 -33.09 -31.38 -0.12
C SER A 152 -32.15 -30.23 0.23
N LYS A 153 -32.18 -29.13 -0.54
CA LYS A 153 -31.27 -27.97 -0.43
C LYS A 153 -29.79 -28.33 -0.52
N THR A 154 -29.48 -29.45 -1.19
CA THR A 154 -28.11 -29.94 -1.36
C THR A 154 -27.50 -29.37 -2.64
N ALA A 155 -26.31 -28.77 -2.53
CA ALA A 155 -25.52 -28.38 -3.69
C ALA A 155 -24.92 -29.62 -4.38
N HIS A 156 -25.08 -29.71 -5.70
CA HIS A 156 -24.60 -30.87 -6.48
C HIS A 156 -23.68 -30.47 -7.64
N GLY A 157 -23.42 -29.18 -7.83
CA GLY A 157 -22.49 -28.68 -8.83
C GLY A 157 -22.55 -27.17 -9.01
N VAL A 158 -21.91 -26.70 -10.06
CA VAL A 158 -21.92 -25.31 -10.51
C VAL A 158 -22.24 -25.24 -11.99
N GLU A 159 -22.85 -24.13 -12.40
CA GLU A 159 -22.96 -23.73 -13.80
C GLU A 159 -21.90 -22.67 -14.09
N ILE A 160 -21.25 -22.77 -15.25
CA ILE A 160 -20.16 -21.90 -15.68
C ILE A 160 -20.39 -21.41 -17.10
N VAL A 161 -19.82 -20.25 -17.41
CA VAL A 161 -19.46 -19.83 -18.77
C VAL A 161 -17.98 -20.17 -18.95
N ASP A 162 -17.65 -21.02 -19.92
CA ASP A 162 -16.27 -21.38 -20.24
C ASP A 162 -15.54 -20.29 -21.04
N GLU A 163 -14.27 -20.51 -21.36
CA GLU A 163 -13.43 -19.57 -22.11
C GLU A 163 -13.94 -19.25 -23.53
N ASP A 164 -14.74 -20.16 -24.11
CA ASP A 164 -15.37 -20.02 -25.42
C ASP A 164 -16.75 -19.36 -25.34
N GLY A 165 -17.24 -19.03 -24.13
CA GLY A 165 -18.55 -18.43 -23.90
C GLY A 165 -19.69 -19.45 -23.79
N HIS A 166 -19.42 -20.75 -23.74
CA HIS A 166 -20.44 -21.78 -23.64
C HIS A 166 -20.85 -22.05 -22.19
N MET A 167 -22.15 -22.26 -21.99
CA MET A 167 -22.71 -22.67 -20.71
C MET A 167 -22.44 -24.15 -20.45
N ARG A 168 -21.79 -24.47 -19.34
CA ARG A 168 -21.51 -25.85 -18.90
C ARG A 168 -21.85 -26.07 -17.44
N LYS A 169 -21.99 -27.34 -17.06
CA LYS A 169 -22.22 -27.77 -15.67
C LYS A 169 -21.06 -28.65 -15.21
N ILE A 170 -20.55 -28.37 -14.01
CA ILE A 170 -19.53 -29.19 -13.35
C ILE A 170 -20.14 -29.71 -12.05
N LEU A 171 -20.19 -31.02 -11.88
CA LEU A 171 -20.80 -31.67 -10.72
C LEU A 171 -19.80 -31.91 -9.61
N VAL A 172 -20.28 -31.97 -8.36
CA VAL A 172 -19.45 -32.23 -7.18
C VAL A 172 -19.95 -33.45 -6.41
N LYS A 173 -19.02 -34.17 -5.77
CA LYS A 173 -19.32 -35.32 -4.91
C LYS A 173 -19.47 -34.96 -3.43
N LYS A 174 -18.93 -33.81 -3.02
CA LYS A 174 -18.89 -33.37 -1.61
C LYS A 174 -19.52 -31.99 -1.45
N GLU A 175 -18.78 -30.94 -1.79
CA GLU A 175 -19.15 -29.56 -1.45
C GLU A 175 -18.76 -28.57 -2.53
N VAL A 176 -19.55 -27.50 -2.66
CA VAL A 176 -19.18 -26.30 -3.41
C VAL A 176 -18.77 -25.22 -2.42
N ILE A 177 -17.55 -24.70 -2.54
CA ILE A 177 -17.03 -23.62 -1.69
C ILE A 177 -17.02 -22.32 -2.50
N VAL A 178 -17.92 -21.40 -2.19
CA VAL A 178 -18.00 -20.09 -2.87
C VAL A 178 -16.94 -19.16 -2.29
N SER A 179 -16.02 -18.68 -3.14
CA SER A 179 -14.91 -17.80 -2.74
C SER A 179 -14.75 -16.60 -3.70
N GLY A 180 -15.87 -16.04 -4.18
CA GLY A 180 -15.89 -14.90 -5.12
C GLY A 180 -15.62 -13.53 -4.48
N GLY A 181 -15.17 -13.49 -3.22
CA GLY A 181 -15.02 -12.25 -2.46
C GLY A 181 -16.35 -11.63 -2.02
N ALA A 182 -16.28 -10.47 -1.35
CA ALA A 182 -17.44 -9.80 -0.74
C ALA A 182 -18.49 -9.31 -1.75
N VAL A 183 -18.14 -9.22 -3.04
CA VAL A 183 -19.04 -8.77 -4.12
C VAL A 183 -19.63 -9.93 -4.91
N ASN A 184 -18.79 -10.83 -5.46
CA ASN A 184 -19.30 -11.86 -6.37
C ASN A 184 -19.89 -13.06 -5.63
N SER A 185 -19.47 -13.34 -4.39
CA SER A 185 -20.08 -14.43 -3.59
C SER A 185 -21.58 -14.21 -3.34
N PRO A 186 -22.05 -13.04 -2.86
CA PRO A 186 -23.49 -12.82 -2.74
C PRO A 186 -24.20 -12.82 -4.10
N GLN A 187 -23.60 -12.30 -5.18
CA GLN A 187 -24.19 -12.39 -6.52
C GLN A 187 -24.42 -13.85 -6.95
N ILE A 188 -23.41 -14.72 -6.82
CA ILE A 188 -23.52 -16.15 -7.14
C ILE A 188 -24.64 -16.79 -6.31
N LEU A 189 -24.70 -16.53 -5.00
CA LEU A 189 -25.74 -17.09 -4.13
C LEU A 189 -27.14 -16.60 -4.54
N LEU A 190 -27.30 -15.30 -4.82
CA LEU A 190 -28.56 -14.73 -5.29
C LEU A 190 -29.00 -15.40 -6.59
N LEU A 191 -28.12 -15.53 -7.60
CA LEU A 191 -28.41 -16.20 -8.87
C LEU A 191 -28.69 -17.71 -8.70
N SER A 192 -28.22 -18.30 -7.60
CA SER A 192 -28.50 -19.70 -7.21
C SER A 192 -29.86 -19.87 -6.52
N GLY A 193 -30.64 -18.80 -6.35
CA GLY A 193 -31.89 -18.83 -5.62
C GLY A 193 -31.73 -18.85 -4.09
N ILE A 194 -30.56 -18.45 -3.58
CA ILE A 194 -30.29 -18.35 -2.14
C ILE A 194 -30.15 -16.87 -1.77
N GLY A 195 -31.16 -16.32 -1.10
CA GLY A 195 -31.20 -14.90 -0.76
C GLY A 195 -32.60 -14.40 -0.41
N PRO A 196 -32.81 -13.07 -0.32
CA PRO A 196 -34.10 -12.50 0.03
C PRO A 196 -35.17 -12.88 -1.00
N LYS A 197 -36.18 -13.66 -0.60
CA LYS A 197 -37.20 -14.21 -1.49
C LYS A 197 -37.84 -13.18 -2.43
N GLU A 198 -38.30 -12.05 -1.88
CA GLU A 198 -38.97 -10.99 -2.64
C GLU A 198 -38.07 -10.39 -3.73
N HIS A 199 -36.79 -10.19 -3.42
CA HIS A 199 -35.82 -9.67 -4.39
C HIS A 199 -35.56 -10.66 -5.51
N LEU A 200 -35.39 -11.94 -5.18
CA LEU A 200 -35.18 -13.02 -6.15
C LEU A 200 -36.35 -13.14 -7.14
N GLU A 201 -37.58 -13.14 -6.62
CA GLU A 201 -38.80 -13.18 -7.44
C GLU A 201 -38.88 -11.97 -8.36
N LYS A 202 -38.56 -10.77 -7.86
CA LYS A 202 -38.58 -9.52 -8.63
C LYS A 202 -37.64 -9.52 -9.83
N VAL A 203 -36.46 -10.14 -9.72
CA VAL A 203 -35.47 -10.21 -10.81
C VAL A 203 -35.59 -11.49 -11.65
N GLY A 204 -36.62 -12.31 -11.41
CA GLY A 204 -36.87 -13.52 -12.20
C GLY A 204 -35.96 -14.70 -11.84
N VAL A 205 -35.44 -14.77 -10.61
CA VAL A 205 -34.72 -15.93 -10.08
C VAL A 205 -35.65 -16.73 -9.18
N ARG A 206 -35.74 -18.05 -9.41
CA ARG A 206 -36.55 -18.95 -8.58
C ARG A 206 -35.95 -19.08 -7.17
N PRO A 207 -36.65 -18.70 -6.10
CA PRO A 207 -36.15 -18.90 -4.73
C PRO A 207 -36.07 -20.38 -4.38
N ILE A 208 -34.94 -20.78 -3.79
CA ILE A 208 -34.68 -22.13 -3.24
C ILE A 208 -34.56 -22.04 -1.72
N HIS A 209 -33.87 -21.03 -1.21
CA HIS A 209 -33.74 -20.79 0.22
C HIS A 209 -33.82 -19.29 0.51
N ASP A 210 -34.84 -18.90 1.25
CA ASP A 210 -34.97 -17.53 1.73
C ASP A 210 -33.93 -17.27 2.82
N LEU A 211 -32.93 -16.46 2.47
CA LEU A 211 -31.85 -16.06 3.36
C LEU A 211 -31.61 -14.56 3.21
N PRO A 212 -32.37 -13.71 3.95
CA PRO A 212 -32.41 -12.27 3.70
C PRO A 212 -31.08 -11.55 3.95
N GLY A 213 -30.13 -12.19 4.63
CA GLY A 213 -28.79 -11.66 4.85
C GLY A 213 -27.88 -11.66 3.61
N VAL A 214 -28.18 -12.46 2.57
CA VAL A 214 -27.33 -12.52 1.37
C VAL A 214 -27.35 -11.18 0.65
N GLY A 215 -26.15 -10.63 0.44
CA GLY A 215 -25.98 -9.31 -0.16
C GLY A 215 -26.25 -8.15 0.79
N LYS A 216 -26.59 -8.37 2.06
CA LYS A 216 -26.76 -7.30 3.06
C LYS A 216 -25.51 -7.14 3.92
N ASN A 217 -25.53 -6.13 4.79
CA ASN A 217 -24.46 -5.83 5.74
C ASN A 217 -23.09 -5.56 5.07
N LEU A 218 -23.10 -4.99 3.86
CA LEU A 218 -21.86 -4.55 3.21
C LEU A 218 -21.28 -3.40 4.04
N HIS A 219 -20.01 -3.53 4.41
CA HIS A 219 -19.25 -2.50 5.08
C HIS A 219 -17.88 -2.39 4.44
N ASN A 220 -17.38 -1.17 4.35
CA ASN A 220 -16.04 -0.89 3.90
C ASN A 220 -15.53 0.35 4.64
N HIS A 221 -14.23 0.44 4.84
CA HIS A 221 -13.62 1.64 5.41
C HIS A 221 -13.93 2.85 4.51
N VAL A 222 -14.37 3.94 5.14
CA VAL A 222 -14.56 5.22 4.46
C VAL A 222 -13.36 6.11 4.74
N ALA A 223 -12.70 6.58 3.69
CA ALA A 223 -11.51 7.42 3.79
C ALA A 223 -11.66 8.73 3.02
N TYR A 224 -11.08 9.80 3.54
CA TYR A 224 -11.07 11.10 2.88
C TYR A 224 -9.64 11.62 2.81
N PHE A 225 -9.17 11.93 1.61
CA PHE A 225 -7.83 12.48 1.44
C PHE A 225 -7.79 14.00 1.60
N ILE A 226 -6.73 14.46 2.24
CA ILE A 226 -6.36 15.87 2.38
C ILE A 226 -5.03 16.06 1.66
N ASN A 227 -4.98 17.04 0.76
CA ASN A 227 -3.77 17.36 0.00
C ASN A 227 -2.91 18.37 0.75
N PHE A 228 -1.60 18.20 0.62
CA PHE A 228 -0.59 19.13 1.09
C PHE A 228 0.48 19.32 0.01
N PHE A 229 1.02 20.52 -0.10
CA PHE A 229 2.17 20.83 -0.95
C PHE A 229 3.46 20.78 -0.13
N LEU A 230 4.55 20.34 -0.75
CA LEU A 230 5.89 20.37 -0.15
C LEU A 230 6.75 21.40 -0.86
N ASN A 231 7.79 21.89 -0.20
CA ASN A 231 8.85 22.67 -0.85
C ASN A 231 9.83 21.74 -1.59
N ASP A 232 9.30 21.00 -2.56
CA ASP A 232 10.04 20.07 -3.41
C ASP A 232 9.51 20.14 -4.85
N THR A 233 10.40 19.83 -5.78
CA THR A 233 10.09 19.83 -7.21
C THR A 233 9.29 18.57 -7.58
N ASN A 234 8.21 18.73 -8.34
CA ASN A 234 7.35 17.60 -8.72
C ASN A 234 7.95 16.75 -9.85
N THR A 235 8.93 15.92 -9.52
CA THR A 235 9.58 14.99 -10.45
C THR A 235 8.95 13.60 -10.42
N ALA A 236 9.05 12.90 -11.56
CA ALA A 236 8.63 11.52 -11.73
C ALA A 236 9.58 10.56 -10.99
N PRO A 237 9.09 9.78 -10.01
CA PRO A 237 9.94 8.87 -9.27
C PRO A 237 10.33 7.64 -10.09
N LEU A 238 9.49 7.18 -11.03
CA LEU A 238 9.79 6.01 -11.86
C LEU A 238 10.45 6.44 -13.18
N ASN A 239 11.71 6.09 -13.33
CA ASN A 239 12.57 6.40 -14.47
C ASN A 239 13.52 5.23 -14.78
N TRP A 240 14.34 5.34 -15.83
CA TRP A 240 15.22 4.25 -16.26
C TRP A 240 16.21 3.79 -15.18
N ALA A 241 16.69 4.70 -14.32
CA ALA A 241 17.59 4.33 -13.23
C ALA A 241 16.86 3.45 -12.21
N THR A 242 15.68 3.87 -11.76
CA THR A 242 14.88 3.08 -10.79
C THR A 242 14.38 1.76 -11.37
N ALA A 243 14.07 1.72 -12.67
CA ALA A 243 13.72 0.49 -13.36
C ALA A 243 14.90 -0.47 -13.43
N MET A 244 16.10 0.04 -13.76
CA MET A 244 17.30 -0.78 -13.84
C MET A 244 17.72 -1.32 -12.46
N GLU A 245 17.66 -0.49 -11.42
CA GLU A 245 17.89 -0.90 -10.04
C GLU A 245 16.98 -2.07 -9.64
N TYR A 246 15.68 -1.95 -9.93
CA TYR A 246 14.73 -3.02 -9.65
C TYR A 246 14.96 -4.29 -10.49
N LEU A 247 15.31 -4.15 -11.77
CA LEU A 247 15.54 -5.30 -12.65
C LEU A 247 16.79 -6.09 -12.24
N LEU A 248 17.87 -5.39 -11.87
CA LEU A 248 19.15 -6.00 -11.51
C LEU A 248 19.15 -6.54 -10.08
N PHE A 249 18.56 -5.82 -9.13
CA PHE A 249 18.71 -6.10 -7.69
C PHE A 249 17.41 -6.45 -6.97
N ARG A 250 16.25 -6.24 -7.61
CA ARG A 250 14.93 -6.32 -6.96
C ARG A 250 14.82 -5.39 -5.75
N ASP A 251 15.51 -4.26 -5.81
CA ASP A 251 15.58 -3.25 -4.78
C ASP A 251 15.09 -1.89 -5.33
N GLY A 252 15.16 -0.85 -4.51
CA GLY A 252 14.82 0.51 -4.91
C GLY A 252 13.32 0.78 -4.88
N LEU A 253 12.92 1.94 -5.43
CA LEU A 253 11.56 2.48 -5.29
C LEU A 253 10.46 1.53 -5.81
N MET A 254 10.73 0.75 -6.86
CA MET A 254 9.77 -0.20 -7.44
C MET A 254 9.61 -1.49 -6.64
N SER A 255 10.47 -1.76 -5.66
CA SER A 255 10.42 -2.96 -4.83
C SER A 255 9.40 -2.87 -3.68
N GLY A 256 8.94 -1.66 -3.37
CA GLY A 256 8.05 -1.35 -2.24
C GLY A 256 6.85 -0.50 -2.64
N THR A 257 6.12 0.00 -1.65
CA THR A 257 4.93 0.85 -1.83
C THR A 257 5.17 2.31 -1.46
N GLY A 258 6.44 2.68 -1.21
CA GLY A 258 6.83 4.04 -0.85
C GLY A 258 6.15 4.54 0.42
N VAL A 259 5.73 5.81 0.41
CA VAL A 259 5.13 6.47 1.58
C VAL A 259 3.84 5.80 2.07
N SER A 260 3.15 5.05 1.21
CA SER A 260 1.95 4.29 1.60
C SER A 260 2.23 3.13 2.56
N ALA A 261 3.51 2.75 2.75
CA ALA A 261 3.90 1.83 3.81
C ALA A 261 3.84 2.48 5.19
N VAL A 262 3.94 3.81 5.29
CA VAL A 262 3.72 4.50 6.56
C VAL A 262 2.22 4.47 6.87
N THR A 263 1.87 4.13 8.09
CA THR A 263 0.50 4.21 8.58
C THR A 263 0.48 4.63 10.04
N ALA A 264 -0.66 5.16 10.49
CA ALA A 264 -0.90 5.38 11.89
C ALA A 264 -2.29 4.88 12.27
N LYS A 265 -2.45 4.32 13.47
CA LYS A 265 -3.77 4.03 14.05
C LYS A 265 -3.93 4.86 15.30
N ILE A 266 -5.04 5.59 15.38
CA ILE A 266 -5.30 6.56 16.43
C ILE A 266 -6.75 6.46 16.86
N SER A 267 -6.99 6.59 18.16
CA SER A 267 -8.35 6.64 18.70
C SER A 267 -8.88 8.07 18.64
N SER A 268 -10.01 8.24 17.98
CA SER A 268 -10.83 9.44 18.09
C SER A 268 -11.51 9.47 19.46
N LYS A 269 -12.08 10.61 19.82
CA LYS A 269 -12.91 10.73 21.03
C LYS A 269 -14.22 9.90 21.00
N TYR A 270 -14.55 9.31 19.84
CA TYR A 270 -15.72 8.44 19.65
C TYR A 270 -15.34 6.95 19.65
N ALA A 271 -14.05 6.62 19.80
CA ALA A 271 -13.61 5.24 19.88
C ALA A 271 -14.32 4.52 21.05
N GLU A 272 -14.91 3.37 20.78
CA GLU A 272 -15.67 2.61 21.78
C GLU A 272 -14.76 1.99 22.84
N ARG A 273 -13.51 1.70 22.48
CA ARG A 273 -12.52 1.12 23.37
C ARG A 273 -11.17 1.83 23.25
N PRO A 274 -10.47 2.07 24.37
CA PRO A 274 -9.14 2.72 24.34
C PRO A 274 -8.08 1.93 23.56
N ASP A 275 -8.18 0.60 23.53
CA ASP A 275 -7.25 -0.33 22.90
C ASP A 275 -7.59 -0.67 21.43
N ASP A 276 -8.69 -0.13 20.90
CA ASP A 276 -9.17 -0.36 19.54
C ASP A 276 -9.34 0.96 18.79
N PRO A 277 -8.27 1.46 18.12
CA PRO A 277 -8.34 2.66 17.32
C PRO A 277 -9.43 2.60 16.24
N ASP A 278 -10.22 3.66 16.12
CA ASP A 278 -11.29 3.80 15.13
C ASP A 278 -10.89 4.60 13.88
N LEU A 279 -9.66 5.16 13.87
CA LEU A 279 -9.04 5.81 12.72
C LEU A 279 -7.74 5.11 12.33
N GLN A 280 -7.55 4.95 11.02
CA GLN A 280 -6.25 4.66 10.41
C GLN A 280 -5.89 5.74 9.41
N PHE A 281 -4.63 6.14 9.41
CA PHE A 281 -4.07 7.11 8.49
C PHE A 281 -3.21 6.39 7.48
N TYR A 282 -3.47 6.66 6.21
CA TYR A 282 -2.59 6.30 5.11
C TYR A 282 -1.95 7.57 4.57
N PHE A 283 -0.74 7.44 4.06
CA PHE A 283 -0.01 8.54 3.47
C PHE A 283 0.18 8.25 1.98
N GLY A 284 -0.06 9.25 1.14
CA GLY A 284 0.14 9.19 -0.30
C GLY A 284 1.02 10.33 -0.76
N GLY A 285 1.45 10.27 -2.01
CA GLY A 285 2.51 11.11 -2.56
C GLY A 285 3.66 10.25 -3.04
N PHE A 286 4.56 10.82 -3.84
CA PHE A 286 5.58 10.05 -4.58
C PHE A 286 4.95 8.83 -5.29
N LEU A 287 3.80 9.07 -5.93
CA LEU A 287 3.03 8.03 -6.60
C LEU A 287 3.87 7.39 -7.71
N ALA A 288 3.47 6.19 -8.15
CA ALA A 288 4.15 5.42 -9.18
C ALA A 288 4.01 6.03 -10.59
N ASP A 289 4.21 7.34 -10.70
CA ASP A 289 4.20 8.10 -11.94
C ASP A 289 5.50 7.86 -12.70
N CYS A 290 5.34 7.58 -13.99
CA CYS A 290 6.45 7.30 -14.90
C CYS A 290 6.92 8.57 -15.60
N ALA A 291 8.24 8.78 -15.63
CA ALA A 291 8.87 9.70 -16.55
C ALA A 291 8.53 9.29 -17.99
N LYS A 292 8.02 10.22 -18.82
CA LYS A 292 7.60 9.92 -20.20
C LYS A 292 8.79 9.58 -21.09
N THR A 293 9.93 10.23 -20.85
CA THR A 293 11.19 9.97 -21.54
C THR A 293 12.04 8.91 -20.81
N GLY A 294 11.71 8.63 -19.55
CA GLY A 294 12.47 7.77 -18.66
C GLY A 294 13.72 8.45 -18.07
N GLN A 295 13.94 9.74 -18.30
CA GLN A 295 15.07 10.48 -17.73
C GLN A 295 14.89 10.74 -16.22
N VAL A 296 16.02 10.76 -15.51
CA VAL A 296 16.05 11.10 -14.09
C VAL A 296 15.75 12.59 -13.93
N GLY A 297 14.85 12.94 -13.01
CA GLY A 297 14.49 14.33 -12.74
C GLY A 297 13.46 14.94 -13.70
N GLU A 298 12.82 14.14 -14.56
CA GLU A 298 11.74 14.62 -15.42
C GLU A 298 10.58 15.19 -14.58
N LEU A 299 10.18 16.42 -14.89
CA LEU A 299 9.07 17.10 -14.22
C LEU A 299 7.73 16.52 -14.65
N LEU A 300 6.86 16.23 -13.68
CA LEU A 300 5.48 15.84 -13.93
C LEU A 300 4.59 17.06 -14.19
N SER A 301 4.85 18.14 -13.45
CA SER A 301 4.23 19.45 -13.65
C SER A 301 5.18 20.55 -13.19
N ASN A 302 4.82 21.80 -13.49
CA ASN A 302 5.52 22.98 -12.99
C ASN A 302 5.10 23.35 -11.55
N ASP A 303 4.22 22.55 -10.94
CA ASP A 303 3.75 22.77 -9.58
C ASP A 303 4.73 22.16 -8.57
N SER A 304 4.57 22.53 -7.30
CA SER A 304 5.25 21.86 -6.20
C SER A 304 4.74 20.44 -6.02
N ARG A 305 5.59 19.57 -5.45
CA ARG A 305 5.18 18.19 -5.14
C ARG A 305 4.02 18.21 -4.15
N SER A 306 3.04 17.34 -4.38
CA SER A 306 1.94 17.12 -3.43
C SER A 306 2.05 15.77 -2.72
N VAL A 307 1.63 15.76 -1.46
CA VAL A 307 1.45 14.56 -0.63
C VAL A 307 0.04 14.57 -0.03
N GLN A 308 -0.42 13.42 0.40
CA GLN A 308 -1.78 13.21 0.86
C GLN A 308 -1.80 12.49 2.20
N ILE A 309 -2.71 12.90 3.08
CA ILE A 309 -3.04 12.17 4.30
C ILE A 309 -4.49 11.70 4.19
N PHE A 310 -4.72 10.41 4.40
CA PHE A 310 -6.01 9.75 4.31
C PHE A 310 -6.43 9.20 5.68
N PRO A 311 -7.14 9.98 6.51
CA PRO A 311 -7.93 9.40 7.59
C PRO A 311 -8.99 8.45 7.02
N ALA A 312 -9.01 7.23 7.52
CA ALA A 312 -9.96 6.18 7.23
C ALA A 312 -10.66 5.73 8.51
N VAL A 313 -11.99 5.66 8.49
CA VAL A 313 -12.79 5.14 9.60
C VAL A 313 -12.73 3.61 9.57
N LEU A 314 -12.20 3.00 10.63
CA LEU A 314 -12.03 1.54 10.74
C LEU A 314 -13.32 0.83 11.12
N HIS A 315 -14.16 1.48 11.91
CA HIS A 315 -15.40 0.90 12.45
C HIS A 315 -16.65 1.67 11.96
N PRO A 316 -16.91 1.74 10.64
CA PRO A 316 -18.05 2.47 10.12
C PRO A 316 -19.36 1.85 10.62
N LYS A 317 -20.34 2.68 10.96
CA LYS A 317 -21.70 2.25 11.33
C LYS A 317 -22.61 2.16 10.12
N SER A 318 -22.31 2.89 9.05
CA SER A 318 -23.05 2.79 7.79
C SER A 318 -22.99 1.37 7.21
N ARG A 319 -24.12 0.90 6.68
CA ARG A 319 -24.25 -0.41 6.03
C ARG A 319 -24.86 -0.27 4.65
N GLY A 320 -24.19 -0.92 3.71
CA GLY A 320 -24.59 -1.08 2.34
C GLY A 320 -25.22 -2.44 2.05
N TYR A 321 -25.47 -2.67 0.78
CA TYR A 321 -25.97 -3.92 0.23
C TYR A 321 -25.54 -4.11 -1.23
N ILE A 322 -25.68 -5.35 -1.69
CA ILE A 322 -25.44 -5.84 -3.04
C ILE A 322 -26.71 -6.56 -3.48
N GLU A 323 -27.22 -6.18 -4.64
CA GLU A 323 -28.45 -6.72 -5.22
C GLU A 323 -28.23 -7.08 -6.69
N LEU A 324 -28.95 -8.09 -7.17
CA LEU A 324 -29.02 -8.35 -8.60
C LEU A 324 -29.78 -7.22 -9.32
N LYS A 325 -29.31 -6.83 -10.51
CA LYS A 325 -30.08 -5.97 -11.42
C LYS A 325 -31.05 -6.78 -12.27
N SER A 326 -30.60 -7.94 -12.74
CA SER A 326 -31.37 -8.93 -13.49
C SER A 326 -30.93 -10.35 -13.11
N ASN A 327 -31.48 -11.36 -13.80
CA ASN A 327 -31.02 -12.75 -13.70
C ASN A 327 -29.89 -13.09 -14.69
N ASP A 328 -29.34 -12.11 -15.43
CA ASP A 328 -28.15 -12.31 -16.25
C ASP A 328 -26.92 -12.45 -15.33
N PRO A 329 -26.25 -13.62 -15.32
CA PRO A 329 -25.10 -13.84 -14.47
C PRO A 329 -23.87 -13.00 -14.84
N LEU A 330 -23.82 -12.45 -16.06
CA LEU A 330 -22.71 -11.62 -16.55
C LEU A 330 -22.95 -10.13 -16.29
N GLU A 331 -24.18 -9.74 -15.92
CA GLU A 331 -24.47 -8.37 -15.54
C GLU A 331 -23.91 -8.08 -14.13
N HIS A 332 -23.15 -7.00 -14.00
CA HIS A 332 -22.63 -6.59 -12.70
C HIS A 332 -23.75 -6.21 -11.72
N PRO A 333 -23.64 -6.64 -10.45
CA PRO A 333 -24.67 -6.39 -9.45
C PRO A 333 -24.74 -4.90 -9.12
N LYS A 334 -25.89 -4.48 -8.58
CA LYS A 334 -26.05 -3.17 -7.97
C LYS A 334 -25.34 -3.18 -6.62
N ILE A 335 -24.34 -2.33 -6.46
CA ILE A 335 -23.58 -2.16 -5.21
C ILE A 335 -23.94 -0.81 -4.62
N VAL A 336 -24.46 -0.82 -3.39
CA VAL A 336 -24.80 0.38 -2.64
C VAL A 336 -24.05 0.33 -1.33
N VAL A 337 -23.01 1.15 -1.15
CA VAL A 337 -22.18 1.11 0.07
C VAL A 337 -22.79 1.94 1.21
N ASN A 338 -23.59 2.97 0.89
CA ASN A 338 -24.16 3.93 1.84
C ASN A 338 -23.10 4.65 2.70
N TYR A 339 -21.95 5.03 2.12
CA TYR A 339 -20.94 5.78 2.88
C TYR A 339 -21.56 7.00 3.56
N LEU A 340 -21.21 7.21 4.83
CA LEU A 340 -21.57 8.40 5.60
C LEU A 340 -23.08 8.60 5.81
N LYS A 341 -23.87 7.54 5.61
CA LYS A 341 -25.30 7.53 5.95
C LYS A 341 -25.49 7.78 7.45
N GLU A 342 -24.67 7.15 8.28
CA GLU A 342 -24.66 7.37 9.72
C GLU A 342 -23.80 8.59 10.08
N ASP A 343 -24.34 9.50 10.90
CA ASP A 343 -23.65 10.72 11.33
C ASP A 343 -22.38 10.43 12.16
N HIS A 344 -22.35 9.26 12.82
CA HIS A 344 -21.16 8.77 13.52
C HIS A 344 -19.92 8.73 12.61
N ASP A 345 -20.05 8.19 11.39
CA ASP A 345 -18.91 8.00 10.49
C ASP A 345 -18.35 9.35 10.04
N VAL A 346 -19.23 10.32 9.82
CA VAL A 346 -18.85 11.70 9.50
C VAL A 346 -18.09 12.34 10.67
N LYS A 347 -18.58 12.16 11.91
CA LYS A 347 -17.95 12.71 13.11
C LYS A 347 -16.54 12.16 13.34
N VAL A 348 -16.34 10.85 13.21
CA VAL A 348 -15.01 10.21 13.34
C VAL A 348 -14.07 10.71 12.25
N LEU A 349 -14.52 10.76 11.00
CA LEU A 349 -13.72 11.22 9.87
C LEU A 349 -13.28 12.69 10.01
N VAL A 350 -14.13 13.56 10.57
CA VAL A 350 -13.78 14.95 10.88
C VAL A 350 -12.68 15.04 11.94
N GLU A 351 -12.68 14.18 12.96
CA GLU A 351 -11.57 14.13 13.93
C GLU A 351 -10.27 13.66 13.26
N GLY A 352 -10.36 12.71 12.32
CA GLY A 352 -9.23 12.32 11.48
C GLY A 352 -8.68 13.48 10.66
N ILE A 353 -9.54 14.30 10.05
CA ILE A 353 -9.11 15.47 9.29
C ILE A 353 -8.40 16.50 10.17
N LYS A 354 -8.96 16.80 11.35
CA LYS A 354 -8.32 17.71 12.31
C LYS A 354 -6.95 17.20 12.76
N PHE A 355 -6.83 15.88 12.98
CA PHE A 355 -5.55 15.28 13.34
C PHE A 355 -4.52 15.44 12.21
N ALA A 356 -4.89 15.15 10.96
CA ALA A 356 -3.99 15.29 9.82
C ALA A 356 -3.50 16.74 9.63
N VAL A 357 -4.36 17.74 9.84
CA VAL A 357 -3.96 19.15 9.81
C VAL A 357 -2.95 19.46 10.93
N ARG A 358 -3.25 19.08 12.18
CA ARG A 358 -2.29 19.26 13.29
C ARG A 358 -0.96 18.54 13.07
N LEU A 359 -0.99 17.36 12.47
CA LEU A 359 0.22 16.62 12.11
C LEU A 359 1.07 17.42 11.11
N SER A 360 0.45 18.01 10.09
CA SER A 360 1.16 18.85 9.12
C SER A 360 1.82 20.10 9.74
N GLU A 361 1.27 20.62 10.84
CA GLU A 361 1.76 21.81 11.55
C GLU A 361 2.93 21.50 12.51
N THR A 362 3.32 20.23 12.67
CA THR A 362 4.47 19.85 13.50
C THR A 362 5.78 20.34 12.89
N ASP A 363 6.75 20.71 13.73
CA ASP A 363 8.07 21.18 13.26
C ASP A 363 8.73 20.19 12.30
N ALA A 364 8.53 18.89 12.52
CA ALA A 364 9.07 17.84 11.68
C ALA A 364 8.54 17.88 10.23
N LEU A 365 7.24 18.16 10.04
CA LEU A 365 6.64 18.26 8.71
C LEU A 365 6.77 19.68 8.12
N GLN A 366 6.75 20.71 8.96
CA GLN A 366 7.04 22.09 8.55
C GLN A 366 8.47 22.26 8.01
N ALA A 367 9.44 21.46 8.48
CA ALA A 367 10.78 21.44 7.91
C ALA A 367 10.83 21.11 6.40
N TYR A 368 9.80 20.43 5.87
CA TYR A 368 9.66 20.14 4.44
C TYR A 368 8.79 21.16 3.68
N GLY A 369 8.42 22.26 4.34
CA GLY A 369 7.50 23.26 3.81
C GLY A 369 6.11 22.70 3.54
N MET A 370 5.67 21.73 4.35
CA MET A 370 4.36 21.10 4.18
C MET A 370 3.24 22.11 4.44
N ASP A 371 2.51 22.49 3.39
CA ASP A 371 1.38 23.41 3.48
C ASP A 371 0.08 22.79 3.00
N LEU A 372 -1.01 23.07 3.72
CA LEU A 372 -2.33 22.55 3.41
C LEU A 372 -2.87 23.13 2.10
N ASP A 373 -3.38 22.27 1.23
CA ASP A 373 -4.11 22.73 0.03
C ASP A 373 -5.46 23.36 0.43
N ARG A 374 -5.50 24.70 0.35
CA ARG A 374 -6.69 25.51 0.68
C ARG A 374 -7.56 25.81 -0.54
N THR A 375 -7.28 25.20 -1.69
CA THR A 375 -8.04 25.44 -2.93
C THR A 375 -9.55 25.23 -2.68
N PRO A 376 -10.40 26.24 -2.94
CA PRO A 376 -11.83 26.14 -2.68
C PRO A 376 -12.49 25.03 -3.51
N VAL A 377 -13.29 24.19 -2.87
CA VAL A 377 -14.13 23.22 -3.58
C VAL A 377 -15.38 23.94 -4.07
N LYS A 378 -15.68 23.84 -5.37
CA LYS A 378 -16.82 24.51 -6.03
C LYS A 378 -18.15 24.36 -5.27
N ALA A 379 -18.42 23.18 -4.70
CA ALA A 379 -19.64 22.90 -3.94
C ALA A 379 -19.72 23.53 -2.53
N CYS A 380 -18.66 24.21 -2.07
CA CYS A 380 -18.57 24.78 -0.71
C CYS A 380 -17.91 26.16 -0.69
N GLN A 381 -18.04 26.94 -1.77
CA GLN A 381 -17.40 28.25 -1.89
C GLN A 381 -17.94 29.26 -0.86
N ASP A 382 -19.22 29.14 -0.49
CA ASP A 382 -19.92 30.09 0.38
C ASP A 382 -19.72 29.83 1.89
N LYS A 383 -18.78 28.97 2.28
CA LYS A 383 -18.56 28.57 3.68
C LYS A 383 -17.14 28.85 4.12
N ASP A 384 -16.96 29.33 5.36
CA ASP A 384 -15.64 29.63 5.92
C ASP A 384 -14.74 28.39 6.00
N PHE A 385 -13.47 28.59 5.65
CA PHE A 385 -12.43 27.56 5.70
C PHE A 385 -12.19 27.14 7.15
N GLY A 386 -12.18 25.83 7.41
CA GLY A 386 -11.98 25.27 8.76
C GLY A 386 -13.23 25.09 9.62
N SER A 387 -14.41 25.52 9.18
CA SER A 387 -15.66 25.27 9.92
C SER A 387 -16.08 23.79 9.88
N GLN A 388 -16.63 23.26 10.99
CA GLN A 388 -17.10 21.87 11.06
C GLN A 388 -18.20 21.59 10.02
N ASN A 389 -19.08 22.56 9.76
CA ASN A 389 -20.13 22.45 8.77
C ASN A 389 -19.56 22.34 7.35
N ARG A 390 -18.55 23.14 6.98
CA ARG A 390 -17.86 23.00 5.70
C ARG A 390 -17.16 21.66 5.54
N ALA A 391 -16.50 21.15 6.59
CA ALA A 391 -15.86 19.84 6.52
C ALA A 391 -16.89 18.73 6.25
N ARG A 392 -18.00 18.72 6.99
CA ARG A 392 -19.11 17.76 6.79
C ARG A 392 -19.68 17.83 5.38
N ASP A 393 -19.95 19.03 4.88
CA ASP A 393 -20.55 19.22 3.56
C ASP A 393 -19.56 18.93 2.44
N ARG A 394 -18.27 19.26 2.61
CA ARG A 394 -17.21 18.93 1.64
C ARG A 394 -16.97 17.43 1.56
N ILE A 395 -17.02 16.73 2.69
CA ILE A 395 -16.95 15.26 2.74
C ILE A 395 -18.17 14.70 2.01
N ARG A 396 -19.39 15.07 2.43
CA ARG A 396 -20.64 14.54 1.84
C ARG A 396 -20.76 14.88 0.35
N ALA A 397 -20.40 16.09 -0.08
CA ALA A 397 -20.43 16.48 -1.49
C ALA A 397 -19.47 15.67 -2.37
N LYS A 398 -18.31 15.26 -1.82
CA LYS A 398 -17.35 14.41 -2.54
C LYS A 398 -17.85 12.96 -2.66
N PHE A 399 -18.63 12.49 -1.69
CA PHE A 399 -19.26 11.17 -1.70
C PHE A 399 -20.63 11.13 -2.38
N ALA A 400 -21.32 12.27 -2.56
CA ALA A 400 -22.59 12.38 -3.28
C ALA A 400 -22.45 12.31 -4.81
N ILE A 401 -21.21 12.24 -5.32
CA ILE A 401 -20.89 12.08 -6.74
C ILE A 401 -20.93 10.59 -7.17
N TYR A 402 -21.10 9.66 -6.23
CA TYR A 402 -21.25 8.22 -6.44
C TYR A 402 -22.54 7.72 -5.78
#